data_AF-G9ZLS1-F1
#
_entry.id   AF-G9ZLS1-F1
#
_cell.length_a   1.000
_cell.length_b   1.000
_cell.length_c   1.000
_cell.angle_alpha   90.00
_cell.angle_beta   90.00
_cell.angle_gamma   90.00
#
_symmetry.space_group_name_H-M   'P 1'
#
loop_
_entity.id
_entity.type
_entity.pdbx_description
1 polymer ?
#
loop_
_entity_poly.entity_id
_entity_poly.type
_entity_poly.pdbx_seq_one_letter_code
_entity_poly.pdbx_strand_id
1 'polypeptide(L)'
;MKSKRLTLFLSFLVPTLIVTGYFIYRGFAPFGSSSVMTVDMGQQYVDFFSYFRTTLLHDPSGFFYSFGKALGGDMLGTWSYYLMSPFNLLLLLFPLSKLPSVVAIITILKYAFAGLTSAILFIKTRPQTNGWITVGFATTYSLIGWMVANQLNILWVDGVILLPLIFLGLNQLLKGQSTKLYIISLAAVLMINYYIGWMIAIFVGAYTVIFTLCKAYETTQSYLKVFLKWLGASLVSGALAAWILIPTFKALASSKMGVQQLIFAFKFEYNPLNMIAKFVNGAFDFTQLPKGTPNIFVGSAVLILFLYSFFSPTINRRRKIANGLLTAFLVLSMSFQPLDVIWHGMAAPVWYPYRFSFVFSFLSL
;
A
#
# COMPACT_ATOMS: atom_id res chain seq x y z
N MET A 1 -13.39 16.44 -22.20
CA MET A 1 -12.50 16.82 -21.06
C MET A 1 -13.25 17.10 -19.76
N LYS A 2 -14.37 17.83 -19.76
CA LYS A 2 -15.16 18.11 -18.54
C LYS A 2 -15.65 16.85 -17.80
N SER A 3 -16.16 15.85 -18.53
CA SER A 3 -16.63 14.59 -17.93
C SER A 3 -15.54 13.81 -17.17
N LYS A 4 -14.30 13.76 -17.68
CA LYS A 4 -13.19 13.07 -16.99
C LYS A 4 -12.80 13.76 -15.69
N ARG A 5 -12.80 15.11 -15.67
CA ARG A 5 -12.52 15.89 -14.46
C ARG A 5 -13.58 15.65 -13.40
N LEU A 6 -14.86 15.60 -13.81
CA LEU A 6 -15.96 15.26 -12.91
C LEU A 6 -15.81 13.85 -12.34
N THR A 7 -15.47 12.85 -13.16
CA THR A 7 -15.24 11.48 -12.68
C THR A 7 -14.11 11.42 -11.66
N LEU A 8 -12.97 12.06 -11.91
CA LEU A 8 -11.87 12.13 -10.94
C LEU A 8 -12.28 12.81 -9.63
N PHE A 9 -13.02 13.92 -9.72
CA PHE A 9 -13.54 14.63 -8.56
C PHE A 9 -14.50 13.75 -7.74
N LEU A 10 -15.41 13.04 -8.40
CA LEU A 10 -16.34 12.12 -7.74
C LEU A 10 -15.62 10.90 -7.13
N SER A 11 -14.58 10.37 -7.79
CA SER A 11 -13.75 9.29 -7.25
C SER A 11 -12.94 9.70 -6.00
N PHE A 12 -12.70 10.99 -5.81
CA PHE A 12 -12.18 11.54 -4.56
C PHE A 12 -13.30 11.78 -3.54
N LEU A 13 -14.40 12.40 -3.97
CA LEU A 13 -15.48 12.87 -3.10
C LEU A 13 -16.31 11.72 -2.50
N VAL A 14 -16.70 10.72 -3.29
CA VAL A 14 -17.58 9.63 -2.83
C VAL A 14 -16.93 8.83 -1.68
N PRO A 15 -15.67 8.36 -1.78
CA PRO A 15 -15.00 7.71 -0.64
C PRO A 15 -14.86 8.65 0.57
N THR A 16 -14.55 9.92 0.33
CA THR A 16 -14.47 10.95 1.38
C THR A 16 -15.77 11.02 2.17
N LEU A 17 -16.92 11.11 1.49
CA LEU A 17 -18.23 11.21 2.13
C LEU A 17 -18.59 9.95 2.90
N ILE A 18 -18.29 8.76 2.37
CA ILE A 18 -18.55 7.49 3.05
C ILE A 18 -17.75 7.39 4.36
N VAL A 19 -16.44 7.63 4.30
CA VAL A 19 -15.57 7.56 5.49
C VAL A 19 -15.90 8.65 6.49
N THR A 20 -16.18 9.88 6.02
CA THR A 20 -16.58 10.99 6.89
C THR A 20 -17.92 10.69 7.57
N GLY A 21 -18.90 10.17 6.84
CA GLY A 21 -20.19 9.75 7.42
C GLY A 21 -20.02 8.68 8.49
N TYR A 22 -19.16 7.70 8.27
CA TYR A 22 -18.79 6.71 9.28
C TYR A 22 -18.12 7.35 10.51
N PHE A 23 -17.22 8.31 10.31
CA PHE A 23 -16.53 8.99 11.41
C PHE A 23 -17.48 9.84 12.26
N ILE A 24 -18.43 10.52 11.61
CA ILE A 24 -19.52 11.26 12.27
C ILE A 24 -20.39 10.29 13.08
N TYR A 25 -20.83 9.17 12.48
CA TYR A 25 -21.65 8.16 13.15
C TYR A 25 -20.96 7.58 14.39
N ARG A 26 -19.64 7.35 14.33
CA ARG A 26 -18.84 6.86 15.47
C ARG A 26 -18.43 7.95 16.46
N GLY A 27 -18.77 9.21 16.19
CA GLY A 27 -18.43 10.35 17.03
C GLY A 27 -16.92 10.60 17.14
N PHE A 28 -16.13 10.29 16.10
CA PHE A 28 -14.70 10.57 16.11
C PHE A 28 -14.43 12.07 15.98
N ALA A 29 -13.45 12.59 16.72
CA ALA A 29 -12.99 13.96 16.60
C ALA A 29 -12.60 14.26 15.13
N PRO A 30 -12.96 15.43 14.57
CA PRO A 30 -13.57 16.59 15.26
C PRO A 30 -15.10 16.52 15.44
N PHE A 31 -15.77 15.48 14.96
CA PHE A 31 -17.24 15.39 14.92
C PHE A 31 -17.89 14.93 16.25
N GLY A 32 -17.09 14.40 17.17
CA GLY A 32 -17.52 13.99 18.50
C GLY A 32 -16.36 13.86 19.48
N SER A 33 -16.60 13.23 20.63
CA SER A 33 -15.65 13.09 21.73
C SER A 33 -14.73 11.86 21.62
N SER A 34 -14.98 10.94 20.69
CA SER A 34 -14.17 9.73 20.50
C SER A 34 -12.88 10.04 19.73
N SER A 35 -11.84 9.24 19.94
CA SER A 35 -10.55 9.41 19.26
C SER A 35 -10.24 8.23 18.33
N VAL A 36 -9.65 8.53 17.16
CA VAL A 36 -9.08 7.52 16.24
C VAL A 36 -7.73 6.99 16.75
N MET A 37 -7.10 7.71 17.70
CA MET A 37 -5.80 7.35 18.28
C MET A 37 -5.96 6.24 19.33
N THR A 38 -6.12 5.01 18.87
CA THR A 38 -6.20 3.80 19.69
C THR A 38 -5.13 2.79 19.26
N VAL A 39 -4.87 1.77 20.09
CA VAL A 39 -3.81 0.76 19.88
C VAL A 39 -2.46 1.47 19.65
N ASP A 40 -1.70 1.08 18.63
CA ASP A 40 -0.38 1.63 18.30
C ASP A 40 -0.44 3.14 18.02
N MET A 41 -1.55 3.61 17.44
CA MET A 41 -1.69 5.03 17.13
C MET A 41 -1.76 5.89 18.39
N GLY A 42 -2.48 5.43 19.41
CA GLY A 42 -2.59 6.13 20.70
C GLY A 42 -1.38 5.94 21.61
N GLN A 43 -0.73 4.78 21.53
CA GLN A 43 0.39 4.42 22.42
C GLN A 43 1.76 4.86 21.91
N GLN A 44 1.94 4.95 20.59
CA GLN A 44 3.25 5.16 19.98
C GLN A 44 3.24 6.29 18.94
N TYR A 45 2.25 6.35 18.06
CA TYR A 45 2.30 7.29 16.94
C TYR A 45 2.07 8.74 17.38
N VAL A 46 1.34 8.97 18.47
CA VAL A 46 1.20 10.29 19.09
C VAL A 46 2.57 10.90 19.39
N ASP A 47 3.46 10.13 20.02
CA ASP A 47 4.80 10.60 20.37
C ASP A 47 5.63 10.86 19.12
N PHE A 48 5.52 10.01 18.11
CA PHE A 48 6.18 10.24 16.82
C PHE A 48 5.67 11.48 16.10
N PHE A 49 4.37 11.77 16.12
CA PHE A 49 3.80 12.97 15.51
C PHE A 49 4.16 14.24 16.28
N SER A 50 4.22 14.17 17.61
CA SER A 50 4.74 15.25 18.45
C SER A 50 6.21 15.51 18.13
N TYR A 51 7.01 14.44 18.05
CA TYR A 51 8.42 14.49 17.67
C TYR A 51 8.62 15.11 16.29
N PHE A 52 7.88 14.64 15.27
CA PHE A 52 7.89 15.19 13.91
C PHE A 52 7.69 16.70 13.90
N ARG A 53 6.70 17.18 14.68
CA ARG A 53 6.41 18.62 14.78
C ARG A 53 7.55 19.38 15.45
N THR A 54 8.09 18.87 16.55
CA THR A 54 9.23 19.49 17.24
C THR A 54 10.47 19.54 16.34
N THR A 55 10.78 18.46 15.62
CA THR A 55 11.91 18.40 14.71
C THR A 55 11.81 19.44 13.60
N LEU A 56 10.66 19.56 12.94
CA LEU A 56 10.53 20.47 11.82
C LEU A 56 10.38 21.94 12.22
N LEU A 57 9.82 22.23 13.41
CA LEU A 57 9.58 23.61 13.85
C LEU A 57 10.67 24.19 14.75
N HIS A 58 11.39 23.36 15.50
CA HIS A 58 12.29 23.83 16.55
C HIS A 58 13.69 23.19 16.51
N ASP A 59 13.79 21.90 16.19
CA ASP A 59 15.08 21.19 16.21
C ASP A 59 15.28 20.23 15.01
N PRO A 60 15.77 20.74 13.87
CA PRO A 60 15.99 19.93 12.67
C PRO A 60 16.99 18.80 12.84
N SER A 61 17.87 18.87 13.86
CA SER A 61 18.85 17.80 14.13
C SER A 61 18.17 16.48 14.52
N GLY A 62 16.94 16.56 15.05
CA GLY A 62 16.07 15.42 15.33
C GLY A 62 15.73 14.55 14.10
N PHE A 63 15.98 15.04 12.89
CA PHE A 63 15.83 14.20 11.71
C PHE A 63 16.83 13.02 11.72
N PHE A 64 18.04 13.25 12.22
CA PHE A 64 19.13 12.28 12.22
C PHE A 64 19.28 11.55 13.55
N TYR A 65 19.15 12.25 14.68
CA TYR A 65 19.44 11.69 16.00
C TYR A 65 18.51 12.23 17.08
N SER A 66 18.13 11.38 18.04
CA SER A 66 17.33 11.80 19.19
C SER A 66 17.89 11.25 20.49
N PHE A 67 18.15 12.14 21.45
CA PHE A 67 18.43 11.75 22.84
C PHE A 67 17.20 11.18 23.56
N GLY A 68 15.98 11.45 23.06
CA GLY A 68 14.74 10.88 23.59
C GLY A 68 14.52 9.41 23.21
N LYS A 69 15.37 8.83 22.35
CA LYS A 69 15.29 7.42 21.94
C LYS A 69 16.11 6.54 22.89
N ALA A 70 15.50 6.06 23.98
CA ALA A 70 16.16 5.24 25.00
C ALA A 70 17.44 5.90 25.57
N LEU A 71 18.64 5.45 25.20
CA LEU A 71 19.94 6.05 25.60
C LEU A 71 20.47 7.06 24.56
N GLY A 72 19.64 7.43 23.59
CA GLY A 72 20.02 8.17 22.41
C GLY A 72 20.28 7.26 21.22
N GLY A 73 19.84 7.65 20.02
CA GLY A 73 20.09 6.87 18.82
C GLY A 73 19.66 7.51 17.51
N ASP A 74 20.07 6.87 16.42
CA ASP A 74 19.68 7.23 15.04
C ASP A 74 18.17 7.22 14.87
N MET A 75 17.65 8.21 14.14
CA MET A 75 16.22 8.38 13.88
C MET A 75 15.81 8.05 12.45
N LEU A 76 16.74 7.88 11.50
CA LEU A 76 16.41 7.67 10.10
C LEU A 76 15.57 6.41 9.87
N GLY A 77 15.83 5.34 10.63
CA GLY A 77 14.97 4.15 10.61
C GLY A 77 13.54 4.39 11.12
N THR A 78 13.37 5.27 12.10
CA THR A 78 12.03 5.69 12.58
C THR A 78 11.35 6.57 11.54
N TRP A 79 12.09 7.51 10.94
CA TRP A 79 11.55 8.42 9.93
C TRP A 79 11.05 7.65 8.71
N SER A 80 11.90 6.79 8.14
CA SER A 80 11.63 6.03 6.92
C SER A 80 10.49 5.02 7.05
N TYR A 81 10.07 4.70 8.28
CA TYR A 81 8.92 3.84 8.54
C TYR A 81 7.67 4.64 8.93
N TYR A 82 7.77 5.61 9.84
CA TYR A 82 6.60 6.23 10.48
C TYR A 82 6.27 7.65 9.95
N LEU A 83 7.27 8.44 9.55
CA LEU A 83 7.14 9.90 9.54
C LEU A 83 7.23 10.56 8.17
N MET A 84 7.76 9.88 7.16
CA MET A 84 8.01 10.47 5.82
C MET A 84 6.75 10.67 4.96
N SER A 85 5.56 10.37 5.48
CA SER A 85 4.28 10.63 4.78
C SER A 85 4.08 12.13 4.54
N PRO A 86 3.80 12.57 3.29
CA PRO A 86 3.55 13.99 3.00
C PRO A 86 2.29 14.52 3.70
N PHE A 87 1.33 13.65 4.03
CA PHE A 87 0.15 14.04 4.79
C PHE A 87 0.48 14.49 6.22
N ASN A 88 1.62 14.08 6.77
CA ASN A 88 2.05 14.48 8.10
C ASN A 88 2.37 15.98 8.18
N LEU A 89 2.60 16.66 7.05
CA LEU A 89 2.78 18.12 7.02
C LEU A 89 1.53 18.87 7.52
N LEU A 90 0.34 18.26 7.43
CA LEU A 90 -0.88 18.84 8.00
C LEU A 90 -0.81 18.97 9.53
N LEU A 91 0.02 18.17 10.20
CA LEU A 91 0.23 18.25 11.65
C LEU A 91 0.90 19.57 12.06
N LEU A 92 1.61 20.23 11.16
CA LEU A 92 2.30 21.50 11.44
C LEU A 92 1.32 22.69 11.49
N LEU A 93 0.16 22.56 10.84
CA LEU A 93 -0.81 23.65 10.68
C LEU A 93 -1.70 23.84 11.92
N PHE A 94 -1.67 22.91 12.87
CA PHE A 94 -2.58 22.88 14.01
C PHE A 94 -1.81 22.67 15.33
N PRO A 95 -2.37 23.11 16.48
CA PRO A 95 -1.79 22.85 17.78
C PRO A 95 -1.88 21.36 18.15
N LEU A 96 -0.95 20.89 19.01
CA LEU A 96 -0.90 19.49 19.48
C LEU A 96 -2.20 19.03 20.15
N SER A 97 -2.94 19.95 20.79
CA SER A 97 -4.25 19.64 21.40
C SER A 97 -5.32 19.17 20.40
N LYS A 98 -5.13 19.44 19.10
CA LYS A 98 -6.03 19.02 18.02
C LYS A 98 -5.53 17.79 17.26
N LEU A 99 -4.44 17.16 17.72
CA LEU A 99 -3.84 15.99 17.07
C LEU A 99 -4.86 14.89 16.71
N PRO A 100 -5.79 14.45 17.60
CA PRO A 100 -6.78 13.44 17.23
C PRO A 100 -7.63 13.85 16.01
N SER A 101 -8.03 15.12 15.92
CA SER A 101 -8.83 15.65 14.81
C SER A 101 -8.02 15.71 13.52
N VAL A 102 -6.76 16.14 13.59
CA VAL A 102 -5.89 16.23 12.40
C VAL A 102 -5.58 14.84 11.85
N VAL A 103 -5.31 13.87 12.72
CA VAL A 103 -5.06 12.49 12.32
C VAL A 103 -6.30 11.86 11.69
N ALA A 104 -7.51 12.14 12.22
CA ALA A 104 -8.75 11.72 11.59
C ALA A 104 -8.94 12.32 10.18
N ILE A 105 -8.64 13.60 10.00
CA ILE A 105 -8.68 14.27 8.69
C ILE A 105 -7.65 13.67 7.73
N ILE A 106 -6.41 13.43 8.19
CA ILE A 106 -5.37 12.75 7.40
C ILE A 106 -5.87 11.37 6.94
N THR A 107 -6.51 10.62 7.83
CA THR A 107 -7.08 9.31 7.52
C THR A 107 -8.12 9.43 6.40
N ILE A 108 -9.10 10.33 6.54
CA ILE A 108 -10.13 10.58 5.52
C ILE A 108 -9.51 10.95 4.17
N LEU A 109 -8.53 11.87 4.17
CA LEU A 109 -7.84 12.27 2.95
C LEU A 109 -7.11 11.10 2.30
N LYS A 110 -6.47 10.23 3.07
CA LYS A 110 -5.77 9.06 2.52
C LYS A 110 -6.71 8.10 1.79
N TYR A 111 -7.92 7.88 2.30
CA TYR A 111 -8.99 7.16 1.57
C TYR A 111 -9.37 7.90 0.27
N ALA A 112 -9.56 9.21 0.33
CA ALA A 112 -9.93 10.03 -0.82
C ALA A 112 -8.88 9.96 -1.94
N PHE A 113 -7.60 10.06 -1.59
CA PHE A 113 -6.49 9.98 -2.54
C PHE A 113 -6.31 8.58 -3.12
N ALA A 114 -6.58 7.51 -2.37
CA ALA A 114 -6.59 6.14 -2.93
C ALA A 114 -7.67 5.98 -4.01
N GLY A 115 -8.86 6.56 -3.79
CA GLY A 115 -9.92 6.61 -4.81
C GLY A 115 -9.51 7.44 -6.03
N LEU A 116 -8.89 8.60 -5.81
CA LEU A 116 -8.42 9.45 -6.90
C LEU A 116 -7.34 8.77 -7.77
N THR A 117 -6.31 8.18 -7.18
CA THR A 117 -5.19 7.58 -7.94
C THR A 117 -5.62 6.34 -8.69
N SER A 118 -6.50 5.51 -8.13
CA SER A 118 -7.10 4.36 -8.84
C SER A 118 -7.97 4.81 -10.02
N ALA A 119 -8.77 5.87 -9.86
CA ALA A 119 -9.53 6.44 -10.98
C ALA A 119 -8.63 6.98 -12.10
N ILE A 120 -7.49 7.60 -11.76
CA ILE A 120 -6.48 8.03 -12.74
C ILE A 120 -5.96 6.82 -13.53
N LEU A 121 -5.64 5.72 -12.84
CA LEU A 121 -5.22 4.47 -13.48
C LEU A 121 -6.29 3.96 -14.44
N PHE A 122 -7.55 3.80 -13.98
CA PHE A 122 -8.64 3.23 -14.79
C PHE A 122 -8.94 4.06 -16.04
N ILE A 123 -9.03 5.39 -15.92
CA ILE A 123 -9.30 6.28 -17.07
C ILE A 123 -8.15 6.24 -18.09
N LYS A 124 -6.90 6.06 -17.64
CA LYS A 124 -5.73 6.04 -18.51
C LYS A 124 -5.51 4.69 -19.18
N THR A 125 -5.85 3.58 -18.51
CA THR A 125 -5.71 2.23 -19.07
C THR A 125 -6.92 1.83 -19.91
N ARG A 126 -8.12 2.27 -19.52
CA ARG A 126 -9.38 2.03 -20.24
C ARG A 126 -10.21 3.30 -20.32
N PRO A 127 -9.95 4.17 -21.31
CA PRO A 127 -10.68 5.43 -21.49
C PRO A 127 -12.21 5.27 -21.61
N GLN A 128 -12.67 4.08 -22.04
CA GLN A 128 -14.08 3.73 -22.22
C GLN A 128 -14.86 3.61 -20.90
N THR A 129 -14.19 3.39 -19.75
CA THR A 129 -14.86 3.14 -18.46
C THR A 129 -15.16 4.42 -17.66
N ASN A 130 -15.01 5.59 -18.29
CA ASN A 130 -15.27 6.90 -17.68
C ASN A 130 -16.72 7.02 -17.15
N GLY A 131 -16.94 7.87 -16.13
CA GLY A 131 -18.25 8.02 -15.48
C GLY A 131 -18.41 7.15 -14.22
N TRP A 132 -19.65 6.79 -13.90
CA TRP A 132 -20.01 6.13 -12.63
C TRP A 132 -19.37 4.75 -12.44
N ILE A 133 -19.04 4.04 -13.52
CA ILE A 133 -18.30 2.76 -13.44
C ILE A 133 -16.94 3.00 -12.79
N THR A 134 -16.16 3.98 -13.27
CA THR A 134 -14.87 4.33 -12.65
C THR A 134 -15.05 4.80 -11.21
N VAL A 135 -16.09 5.59 -10.91
CA VAL A 135 -16.37 6.03 -9.53
C VAL A 135 -16.63 4.83 -8.61
N GLY A 136 -17.42 3.85 -9.07
CA GLY A 136 -17.69 2.60 -8.34
C GLY A 136 -16.41 1.83 -8.04
N PHE A 137 -15.60 1.49 -9.06
CA PHE A 137 -14.35 0.75 -8.87
C PHE A 137 -13.32 1.51 -8.01
N ALA A 138 -13.21 2.84 -8.19
CA ALA A 138 -12.33 3.67 -7.37
C ALA A 138 -12.78 3.71 -5.90
N THR A 139 -14.09 3.75 -5.67
CA THR A 139 -14.66 3.70 -4.31
C THR A 139 -14.39 2.34 -3.68
N THR A 140 -14.58 1.26 -4.43
CA THR A 140 -14.25 -0.08 -3.98
C THR A 140 -12.77 -0.25 -3.65
N TYR A 141 -11.86 0.30 -4.47
CA TYR A 141 -10.42 0.28 -4.18
C TYR A 141 -10.08 1.06 -2.90
N SER A 142 -10.68 2.23 -2.71
CA SER A 142 -10.49 3.03 -1.51
C SER A 142 -10.97 2.31 -0.25
N LEU A 143 -12.04 1.51 -0.35
CA LEU A 143 -12.71 0.83 0.76
C LEU A 143 -12.43 -0.68 0.81
N ILE A 144 -11.32 -1.16 0.24
CA ILE A 144 -10.92 -2.57 0.37
C ILE A 144 -10.79 -2.97 1.83
N GLY A 145 -11.04 -4.23 2.15
CA GLY A 145 -11.00 -4.75 3.53
C GLY A 145 -9.65 -4.53 4.21
N TRP A 146 -8.56 -4.52 3.44
CA TRP A 146 -7.24 -4.15 3.96
C TRP A 146 -7.20 -2.73 4.52
N MET A 147 -7.79 -1.75 3.82
CA MET A 147 -7.82 -0.35 4.26
C MET A 147 -8.58 -0.22 5.58
N VAL A 148 -9.73 -0.89 5.67
CA VAL A 148 -10.58 -0.86 6.88
C VAL A 148 -9.88 -1.56 8.05
N ALA A 149 -9.27 -2.71 7.83
CA ALA A 149 -8.55 -3.47 8.87
C ALA A 149 -7.29 -2.74 9.37
N ASN A 150 -6.60 -2.02 8.48
CA ASN A 150 -5.36 -1.30 8.80
C ASN A 150 -5.58 0.21 8.98
N GLN A 151 -6.81 0.67 9.16
CA GLN A 151 -7.12 2.09 9.31
C GLN A 151 -6.41 2.74 10.51
N LEU A 152 -6.07 1.95 11.53
CA LEU A 152 -5.32 2.40 12.70
C LEU A 152 -3.80 2.52 12.43
N ASN A 153 -3.34 2.03 11.28
CA ASN A 153 -1.95 2.08 10.85
C ASN A 153 -1.82 2.95 9.60
N ILE A 154 -2.15 4.24 9.75
CA ILE A 154 -2.25 5.19 8.65
C ILE A 154 -0.96 5.33 7.83
N LEU A 155 0.20 5.00 8.41
CA LEU A 155 1.51 5.07 7.77
C LEU A 155 1.67 4.11 6.58
N TRP A 156 0.93 2.99 6.55
CA TRP A 156 1.01 2.04 5.43
C TRP A 156 0.16 2.47 4.22
N VAL A 157 -0.86 3.30 4.45
CA VAL A 157 -1.86 3.66 3.45
C VAL A 157 -1.27 4.47 2.28
N ASP A 158 -0.16 5.17 2.49
CA ASP A 158 0.54 5.89 1.41
C ASP A 158 0.95 4.96 0.27
N GLY A 159 1.29 3.70 0.58
CA GLY A 159 1.57 2.70 -0.44
C GLY A 159 0.34 2.33 -1.28
N VAL A 160 -0.84 2.25 -0.66
CA VAL A 160 -2.12 2.01 -1.38
C VAL A 160 -2.46 3.19 -2.29
N ILE A 161 -2.17 4.42 -1.86
CA ILE A 161 -2.36 5.62 -2.67
C ILE A 161 -1.43 5.62 -3.89
N LEU A 162 -0.16 5.26 -3.70
CA LEU A 162 0.86 5.30 -4.77
C LEU A 162 0.81 4.10 -5.72
N LEU A 163 0.34 2.93 -5.27
CA LEU A 163 0.32 1.71 -6.08
C LEU A 163 -0.36 1.88 -7.46
N PRO A 164 -1.53 2.54 -7.61
CA PRO A 164 -2.12 2.78 -8.92
C PRO A 164 -1.25 3.63 -9.85
N LEU A 165 -0.51 4.61 -9.31
CA LEU A 165 0.40 5.46 -10.09
C LEU A 165 1.66 4.68 -10.51
N ILE A 166 2.20 3.85 -9.61
CA ILE A 166 3.32 2.95 -9.89
C ILE A 166 2.94 2.00 -11.01
N PHE A 167 1.77 1.38 -10.92
CA PHE A 167 1.27 0.45 -11.92
C PHE A 167 0.93 1.14 -13.25
N LEU A 168 0.44 2.39 -13.21
CA LEU A 168 0.25 3.20 -14.42
C LEU A 168 1.60 3.50 -15.10
N GLY A 169 2.63 3.84 -14.33
CA GLY A 169 4.00 4.02 -14.82
C GLY A 169 4.58 2.73 -15.39
N LEU A 170 4.35 1.60 -14.71
CA LEU A 170 4.75 0.28 -15.18
C LEU A 170 4.08 -0.06 -16.52
N ASN A 171 2.77 0.15 -16.65
CA ASN A 171 2.05 -0.09 -17.91
C ASN A 171 2.58 0.77 -19.07
N GLN A 172 2.97 2.02 -18.82
CA GLN A 172 3.62 2.86 -19.82
C GLN A 172 4.99 2.28 -20.20
N LEU A 173 5.80 1.91 -19.20
CA LEU A 173 7.12 1.32 -19.41
C LEU A 173 7.03 0.02 -20.24
N LEU A 174 6.11 -0.88 -19.89
CA LEU A 174 5.91 -2.17 -20.56
C LEU A 174 5.49 -2.00 -22.03
N LYS A 175 4.74 -0.92 -22.35
CA LYS A 175 4.41 -0.53 -23.72
C LYS A 175 5.57 0.15 -24.47
N GLY A 176 6.76 0.20 -23.88
CA GLY A 176 7.94 0.86 -24.44
C GLY A 176 7.98 2.38 -24.26
N GLN A 177 7.03 2.97 -23.53
CA GLN A 177 6.90 4.42 -23.34
C GLN A 177 7.80 4.96 -22.21
N SER A 178 7.48 6.14 -21.66
CA SER A 178 8.27 6.82 -20.63
C SER A 178 8.40 5.99 -19.35
N THR A 179 9.60 6.00 -18.75
CA THR A 179 9.88 5.38 -17.44
C THR A 179 9.68 6.35 -16.28
N LYS A 180 9.52 7.64 -16.54
CA LYS A 180 9.59 8.70 -15.51
C LYS A 180 8.56 8.49 -14.39
N LEU A 181 7.30 8.22 -14.75
CA LEU A 181 6.23 8.03 -13.76
C LEU A 181 6.53 6.83 -12.86
N TYR A 182 7.00 5.72 -13.44
CA TYR A 182 7.39 4.53 -12.69
C TYR A 182 8.53 4.84 -11.72
N ILE A 183 9.58 5.50 -12.22
CA ILE A 183 10.77 5.82 -11.42
C ILE A 183 10.41 6.72 -10.23
N ILE A 184 9.69 7.81 -10.49
CA ILE A 184 9.35 8.80 -9.47
C ILE A 184 8.41 8.21 -8.42
N SER A 185 7.36 7.49 -8.85
CA SER A 185 6.38 6.94 -7.91
C SER A 185 6.93 5.78 -7.09
N LEU A 186 7.79 4.92 -7.66
CA LEU A 186 8.46 3.85 -6.92
C LEU A 186 9.49 4.41 -5.94
N ALA A 187 10.30 5.39 -6.37
CA ALA A 187 11.23 6.07 -5.47
C ALA A 187 10.48 6.76 -4.31
N ALA A 188 9.37 7.43 -4.61
CA ALA A 188 8.55 8.09 -3.59
C ALA A 188 8.02 7.10 -2.54
N VAL A 189 7.45 5.97 -2.94
CA VAL A 189 6.93 5.01 -1.95
C VAL A 189 8.05 4.39 -1.11
N LEU A 190 9.22 4.12 -1.70
CA LEU A 190 10.39 3.61 -0.98
C LEU A 190 10.92 4.62 0.06
N MET A 191 10.81 5.93 -0.20
CA MET A 191 11.21 6.97 0.74
C MET A 191 10.14 7.24 1.81
N ILE A 192 8.86 7.20 1.44
CA ILE A 192 7.74 7.45 2.35
C ILE A 192 7.58 6.32 3.36
N ASN A 193 7.68 5.09 2.89
CA ASN A 193 7.61 3.91 3.74
C ASN A 193 8.40 2.77 3.08
N TYR A 194 9.63 2.54 3.56
CA TYR A 194 10.50 1.53 2.96
C TYR A 194 9.88 0.13 2.97
N TYR A 195 9.04 -0.14 3.97
CA TYR A 195 8.49 -1.45 4.24
C TYR A 195 7.34 -1.82 3.31
N ILE A 196 6.36 -0.93 3.13
CA ILE A 196 5.33 -1.11 2.10
C ILE A 196 5.91 -0.93 0.69
N GLY A 197 6.91 -0.05 0.54
CA GLY A 197 7.66 0.10 -0.70
C GLY A 197 8.34 -1.21 -1.13
N TRP A 198 8.94 -1.95 -0.20
CA TRP A 198 9.49 -3.30 -0.44
C TRP A 198 8.43 -4.27 -0.95
N MET A 199 7.26 -4.30 -0.32
CA MET A 199 6.14 -5.16 -0.75
C MET A 199 5.67 -4.80 -2.16
N ILE A 200 5.51 -3.51 -2.46
CA ILE A 200 5.13 -3.07 -3.81
C ILE A 200 6.21 -3.43 -4.84
N ALA A 201 7.49 -3.33 -4.48
CA ALA A 201 8.59 -3.73 -5.35
C ALA A 201 8.55 -5.23 -5.68
N ILE A 202 8.27 -6.10 -4.71
CA ILE A 202 8.06 -7.54 -4.94
C ILE A 202 6.88 -7.76 -5.89
N PHE A 203 5.74 -7.12 -5.63
CA PHE A 203 4.55 -7.25 -6.47
C PHE A 203 4.82 -6.84 -7.93
N VAL A 204 5.43 -5.68 -8.13
CA VAL A 204 5.79 -5.19 -9.47
C VAL A 204 6.82 -6.10 -10.16
N GLY A 205 7.78 -6.63 -9.39
CA GLY A 205 8.76 -7.60 -9.88
C GLY A 205 8.10 -8.89 -10.35
N ALA A 206 7.27 -9.50 -9.51
CA ALA A 206 6.50 -10.70 -9.84
C ALA A 206 5.60 -10.47 -11.05
N TYR A 207 4.86 -9.35 -11.08
CA TYR A 207 4.04 -8.97 -12.24
C TYR A 207 4.88 -8.90 -13.50
N THR A 208 5.99 -8.15 -13.48
CA THR A 208 6.81 -7.93 -14.68
C THR A 208 7.44 -9.22 -15.17
N VAL A 209 8.00 -10.05 -14.28
CA VAL A 209 8.60 -11.35 -14.63
C VAL A 209 7.55 -12.27 -15.25
N ILE A 210 6.42 -12.49 -14.57
CA ILE A 210 5.38 -13.42 -15.03
C ILE A 210 4.79 -12.95 -16.36
N PHE A 211 4.45 -11.67 -16.49
CA PHE A 211 3.85 -11.13 -17.71
C PHE A 211 4.83 -11.11 -18.89
N THR A 212 6.13 -10.93 -18.64
CA THR A 212 7.18 -11.01 -19.68
C THR A 212 7.34 -12.45 -20.18
N LEU A 213 7.45 -13.42 -19.26
CA LEU A 213 7.57 -14.84 -19.60
C LEU A 213 6.34 -15.35 -20.37
N CYS A 214 5.15 -14.93 -19.96
CA CYS A 214 3.90 -15.30 -20.65
C CYS A 214 3.65 -14.52 -21.95
N LYS A 215 4.47 -13.51 -22.26
CA LYS A 215 4.24 -12.56 -23.37
C LYS A 215 2.83 -11.97 -23.33
N ALA A 216 2.44 -11.48 -22.15
CA ALA A 216 1.05 -11.12 -21.80
C ALA A 216 0.76 -9.61 -21.82
N TYR A 217 1.68 -8.78 -22.30
CA TYR A 217 1.47 -7.34 -22.52
C TYR A 217 1.82 -6.93 -23.94
N GLU A 218 1.27 -5.80 -24.37
CA GLU A 218 1.55 -5.24 -25.69
C GLU A 218 2.82 -4.39 -25.62
N THR A 219 3.75 -4.62 -26.54
CA THR A 219 4.99 -3.86 -26.68
C THR A 219 5.43 -3.83 -28.15
N THR A 220 6.01 -2.72 -28.58
CA THR A 220 6.66 -2.57 -29.90
C THR A 220 8.13 -3.00 -29.89
N GLN A 221 8.70 -3.18 -28.69
CA GLN A 221 10.10 -3.57 -28.48
C GLN A 221 10.18 -5.06 -28.08
N SER A 222 11.36 -5.66 -28.20
CA SER A 222 11.58 -7.03 -27.71
C SER A 222 11.32 -7.11 -26.19
N TYR A 223 10.76 -8.24 -25.75
CA TYR A 223 10.46 -8.48 -24.34
C TYR A 223 11.69 -8.35 -23.44
N LEU A 224 12.85 -8.83 -23.90
CA LEU A 224 14.11 -8.68 -23.18
C LEU A 224 14.51 -7.21 -22.99
N LYS A 225 14.37 -6.38 -24.04
CA LYS A 225 14.69 -4.95 -23.95
C LYS A 225 13.77 -4.22 -22.98
N VAL A 226 12.47 -4.54 -22.99
CA VAL A 226 11.50 -4.01 -22.01
C VAL A 226 11.84 -4.45 -20.60
N PHE A 227 12.20 -5.72 -20.41
CA PHE A 227 12.60 -6.26 -19.11
C PHE A 227 13.85 -5.56 -18.55
N LEU A 228 14.89 -5.39 -19.37
CA LEU A 228 16.10 -4.67 -18.98
C LEU A 228 15.83 -3.19 -18.69
N LYS A 229 14.93 -2.56 -19.46
CA LYS A 229 14.48 -1.18 -19.20
C LYS A 229 13.74 -1.06 -17.87
N TRP A 230 12.89 -2.04 -17.53
CA TRP A 230 12.23 -2.12 -16.22
C TRP A 230 13.23 -2.33 -15.08
N LEU A 231 14.20 -3.23 -15.26
CA LEU A 231 15.24 -3.49 -14.27
C LEU A 231 16.06 -2.21 -14.00
N GLY A 232 16.54 -1.55 -15.06
CA GLY A 232 17.26 -0.28 -14.94
C GLY A 232 16.42 0.81 -14.27
N ALA A 233 15.14 0.94 -14.63
CA ALA A 233 14.25 1.91 -13.99
C ALA A 233 14.01 1.61 -12.51
N SER A 234 13.88 0.34 -12.13
CA SER A 234 13.73 -0.09 -10.73
C SER A 234 15.00 0.21 -9.92
N LEU A 235 16.18 -0.04 -10.50
CA LEU A 235 17.47 0.28 -9.89
C LEU A 235 17.65 1.80 -9.70
N VAL A 236 17.28 2.61 -10.70
CA VAL A 236 17.29 4.08 -10.57
C VAL A 236 16.35 4.54 -9.47
N SER A 237 15.16 3.92 -9.35
CA SER A 237 14.21 4.24 -8.27
C SER A 237 14.81 3.96 -6.88
N GLY A 238 15.46 2.80 -6.72
CA GLY A 238 16.17 2.44 -5.49
C GLY A 238 17.35 3.36 -5.20
N ALA A 239 18.11 3.75 -6.24
CA ALA A 239 19.23 4.70 -6.11
C ALA A 239 18.75 6.09 -5.66
N LEU A 240 17.62 6.57 -6.18
CA LEU A 240 17.01 7.84 -5.72
C LEU A 240 16.56 7.78 -4.26
N ALA A 241 16.14 6.60 -3.77
CA ALA A 241 15.78 6.38 -2.38
C ALA A 241 16.96 5.95 -1.49
N ALA A 242 18.17 5.78 -2.05
CA ALA A 242 19.30 5.16 -1.35
C ALA A 242 19.74 5.95 -0.11
N TRP A 243 19.65 7.29 -0.17
CA TRP A 243 20.04 8.17 0.94
C TRP A 243 19.27 7.90 2.23
N ILE A 244 18.03 7.39 2.16
CA ILE A 244 17.23 7.00 3.33
C ILE A 244 17.22 5.49 3.54
N LEU A 245 17.25 4.69 2.47
CA LEU A 245 17.23 3.23 2.56
C LEU A 245 18.52 2.65 3.14
N ILE A 246 19.69 3.14 2.74
CA ILE A 246 20.99 2.66 3.23
C ILE A 246 21.13 2.83 4.75
N PRO A 247 20.93 4.04 5.33
CA PRO A 247 21.03 4.20 6.79
C PRO A 247 19.95 3.40 7.53
N THR A 248 18.73 3.34 6.99
CA THR A 248 17.65 2.50 7.54
C THR A 248 18.06 1.02 7.59
N PHE A 249 18.64 0.50 6.52
CA PHE A 249 19.12 -0.88 6.47
C PHE A 249 20.20 -1.14 7.54
N LYS A 250 21.16 -0.22 7.69
CA LYS A 250 22.20 -0.32 8.74
C LYS A 250 21.59 -0.32 10.15
N ALA A 251 20.66 0.60 10.42
CA ALA A 251 19.98 0.67 11.71
C ALA A 251 19.19 -0.61 12.02
N LEU A 252 18.49 -1.17 11.03
CA LEU A 252 17.76 -2.42 11.17
C LEU A 252 18.70 -3.60 11.38
N ALA A 253 19.79 -3.71 10.62
CA ALA A 253 20.77 -4.78 10.77
C ALA A 253 21.39 -4.80 12.18
N SER A 254 21.77 -3.63 12.70
CA SER A 254 22.30 -3.49 14.06
C SER A 254 21.27 -3.81 15.15
N SER A 255 20.00 -3.46 14.96
CA SER A 255 18.93 -3.74 15.93
C SER A 255 18.43 -5.20 15.90
N LYS A 256 18.47 -5.86 14.74
CA LYS A 256 17.98 -7.23 14.54
C LYS A 256 19.02 -8.31 14.86
N MET A 257 20.30 -7.95 14.99
CA MET A 257 21.39 -8.88 15.35
C MET A 257 21.25 -9.54 16.73
N GLY A 258 20.25 -9.18 17.55
CA GLY A 258 20.05 -9.72 18.88
C GLY A 258 18.90 -10.72 19.11
N VAL A 259 17.85 -10.81 18.27
CA VAL A 259 16.56 -11.39 18.78
C VAL A 259 15.79 -12.37 17.87
N GLN A 260 16.02 -12.47 16.55
CA GLN A 260 15.25 -13.43 15.73
C GLN A 260 16.15 -14.27 14.82
N GLN A 261 16.27 -15.56 15.15
CA GLN A 261 16.73 -16.56 14.20
C GLN A 261 15.82 -16.52 12.95
N LEU A 262 16.43 -16.63 11.77
CA LEU A 262 15.74 -16.79 10.49
C LEU A 262 15.01 -18.15 10.49
N ILE A 263 13.81 -18.21 11.07
CA ILE A 263 13.01 -19.45 11.09
C ILE A 263 12.27 -19.56 9.74
N PHE A 264 12.99 -20.02 8.71
CA PHE A 264 12.36 -20.57 7.52
C PHE A 264 11.80 -21.95 7.85
N ALA A 265 10.54 -22.01 8.29
CA ALA A 265 9.83 -23.28 8.34
C ALA A 265 9.06 -23.46 7.02
N PHE A 266 9.31 -24.58 6.33
CA PHE A 266 8.60 -24.97 5.13
C PHE A 266 7.21 -25.51 5.51
N LYS A 267 6.30 -24.61 5.88
CA LYS A 267 4.95 -24.96 6.31
C LYS A 267 3.92 -23.95 5.80
N PHE A 268 2.68 -24.41 5.73
CA PHE A 268 1.53 -23.52 5.67
C PHE A 268 1.23 -22.97 7.07
N GLU A 269 0.98 -21.67 7.18
CA GLU A 269 0.72 -21.00 8.47
C GLU A 269 -0.72 -21.27 8.96
N TYR A 270 -1.62 -21.58 8.03
CA TYR A 270 -3.00 -21.97 8.27
C TYR A 270 -3.55 -22.72 7.03
N ASN A 271 -4.75 -23.31 7.12
CA ASN A 271 -5.39 -23.95 5.97
C ASN A 271 -5.80 -22.91 4.91
N PRO A 272 -5.24 -22.91 3.68
CA PRO A 272 -5.50 -21.89 2.66
C PRO A 272 -6.99 -21.67 2.34
N LEU A 273 -7.83 -22.69 2.50
CA LEU A 273 -9.29 -22.59 2.28
C LEU A 273 -9.96 -21.59 3.23
N ASN A 274 -9.39 -21.32 4.40
CA ASN A 274 -9.90 -20.33 5.34
C ASN A 274 -9.86 -18.89 4.77
N MET A 275 -9.08 -18.63 3.70
CA MET A 275 -9.11 -17.35 3.00
C MET A 275 -10.44 -17.09 2.30
N ILE A 276 -11.20 -18.13 1.94
CA ILE A 276 -12.49 -17.98 1.26
C ILE A 276 -13.45 -17.16 2.12
N ALA A 277 -13.42 -17.35 3.44
CA ALA A 277 -14.22 -16.59 4.38
C ALA A 277 -13.90 -15.09 4.37
N LYS A 278 -12.67 -14.69 4.01
CA LYS A 278 -12.24 -13.28 3.96
C LYS A 278 -12.75 -12.51 2.74
N PHE A 279 -13.48 -13.18 1.85
CA PHE A 279 -14.22 -12.53 0.76
C PHE A 279 -15.65 -12.11 1.16
N VAL A 280 -16.06 -12.38 2.40
CA VAL A 280 -17.37 -11.99 2.94
C VAL A 280 -17.23 -10.69 3.72
N ASN A 281 -18.23 -9.81 3.58
CA ASN A 281 -18.28 -8.57 4.34
C ASN A 281 -18.40 -8.88 5.84
N GLY A 282 -17.64 -8.17 6.69
CA GLY A 282 -17.63 -8.40 8.14
C GLY A 282 -16.76 -9.56 8.62
N ALA A 283 -15.99 -10.22 7.74
CA ALA A 283 -15.08 -11.31 8.13
C ALA A 283 -13.83 -10.85 8.92
N PHE A 284 -13.69 -9.54 9.18
CA PHE A 284 -12.62 -9.02 10.03
C PHE A 284 -12.96 -9.23 11.51
N ASP A 285 -12.01 -9.77 12.25
CA ASP A 285 -12.11 -9.99 13.68
C ASP A 285 -10.86 -9.43 14.37
N PHE A 286 -11.06 -8.59 15.38
CA PHE A 286 -9.98 -8.01 16.17
C PHE A 286 -9.13 -9.08 16.88
N THR A 287 -9.71 -10.23 17.23
CA THR A 287 -8.97 -11.34 17.86
C THR A 287 -7.97 -11.99 16.90
N GLN A 288 -8.14 -11.78 15.59
CA GLN A 288 -7.27 -12.31 14.54
C GLN A 288 -6.13 -11.35 14.17
N LEU A 289 -6.04 -10.18 14.80
CA LEU A 289 -4.93 -9.24 14.59
C LEU A 289 -3.54 -9.81 14.92
N PRO A 290 -3.33 -10.62 15.98
CA PRO A 290 -2.03 -11.23 16.25
C PRO A 290 -1.70 -12.38 15.28
N LYS A 291 -2.68 -13.23 14.97
CA LYS A 291 -2.54 -14.45 14.14
C LYS A 291 -3.85 -14.76 13.41
N GLY A 292 -4.03 -14.14 12.25
CA GLY A 292 -5.24 -14.23 11.43
C GLY A 292 -4.96 -14.52 9.96
N THR A 293 -6.02 -14.73 9.18
CA THR A 293 -5.94 -14.84 7.71
C THR A 293 -5.96 -13.46 7.06
N PRO A 294 -5.43 -13.30 5.83
CA PRO A 294 -5.24 -12.00 5.17
C PRO A 294 -6.55 -11.25 4.91
N ASN A 295 -6.51 -9.92 4.98
CA ASN A 295 -7.65 -9.06 4.71
C ASN A 295 -7.72 -8.72 3.20
N ILE A 296 -8.47 -9.52 2.44
CA ILE A 296 -8.52 -9.48 0.96
C ILE A 296 -9.88 -9.07 0.37
N PHE A 297 -10.80 -8.56 1.20
CA PHE A 297 -12.14 -8.17 0.72
C PHE A 297 -12.06 -7.00 -0.27
N VAL A 298 -12.68 -7.16 -1.44
CA VAL A 298 -12.75 -6.14 -2.51
C VAL A 298 -14.18 -5.87 -2.99
N GLY A 299 -15.19 -6.34 -2.27
CA GLY A 299 -16.59 -6.32 -2.72
C GLY A 299 -16.94 -7.49 -3.64
N SER A 300 -18.10 -8.09 -3.40
CA SER A 300 -18.52 -9.33 -4.06
C SER A 300 -18.67 -9.18 -5.58
N ALA A 301 -19.15 -8.02 -6.06
CA ALA A 301 -19.28 -7.77 -7.50
C ALA A 301 -17.93 -7.78 -8.22
N VAL A 302 -16.90 -7.18 -7.62
CA VAL A 302 -15.53 -7.18 -8.17
C VAL A 302 -14.97 -8.59 -8.19
N LEU A 303 -15.16 -9.35 -7.11
CA LEU A 303 -14.70 -10.74 -7.06
C LEU A 303 -15.35 -11.60 -8.16
N ILE A 304 -16.65 -11.45 -8.38
CA ILE A 304 -17.36 -12.16 -9.46
C ILE A 304 -16.79 -11.77 -10.82
N LEU A 305 -16.55 -10.47 -11.07
CA LEU A 305 -15.95 -9.99 -12.32
C LEU A 305 -14.51 -10.47 -12.51
N PHE A 306 -13.74 -10.53 -11.42
CA PHE A 306 -12.38 -11.05 -11.42
C PHE A 306 -12.35 -12.53 -11.80
N LEU A 307 -13.21 -13.36 -11.19
CA LEU A 307 -13.35 -14.77 -11.55
C LEU A 307 -13.85 -14.93 -13.00
N TYR A 308 -14.84 -14.14 -13.40
CA TYR A 308 -15.36 -14.13 -14.78
C TYR A 308 -14.27 -13.79 -15.81
N SER A 309 -13.29 -12.95 -15.45
CA SER A 309 -12.19 -12.57 -16.36
C SER A 309 -11.36 -13.76 -16.85
N PHE A 310 -11.28 -14.85 -16.07
CA PHE A 310 -10.59 -16.08 -16.48
C PHE A 310 -11.37 -16.86 -17.55
N PHE A 311 -12.69 -16.71 -17.59
CA PHE A 311 -13.55 -17.42 -18.53
C PHE A 311 -13.92 -16.57 -19.75
N SER A 312 -13.91 -15.24 -19.62
CA SER A 312 -14.31 -14.31 -20.69
C SER A 312 -13.56 -14.56 -22.02
N PRO A 313 -14.25 -14.77 -23.15
CA PRO A 313 -13.60 -15.02 -24.45
C PRO A 313 -12.87 -13.79 -24.99
N THR A 314 -13.19 -12.58 -24.48
CA THR A 314 -12.57 -11.32 -24.92
C THR A 314 -11.14 -11.14 -24.43
N ILE A 315 -10.72 -11.90 -23.41
CA ILE A 315 -9.39 -11.78 -22.80
C ILE A 315 -8.46 -12.85 -23.38
N ASN A 316 -7.31 -12.42 -23.91
CA ASN A 316 -6.29 -13.31 -24.47
C ASN A 316 -5.84 -14.37 -23.45
N ARG A 317 -5.73 -15.63 -23.90
CA ARG A 317 -5.26 -16.77 -23.09
C ARG A 317 -3.94 -16.49 -22.36
N ARG A 318 -2.98 -15.80 -22.99
CA ARG A 318 -1.70 -15.44 -22.35
C ARG A 318 -1.89 -14.53 -21.12
N ARG A 319 -2.81 -13.57 -21.21
CA ARG A 319 -3.18 -12.69 -20.07
C ARG A 319 -3.87 -13.47 -18.97
N LYS A 320 -4.77 -14.40 -19.33
CA LYS A 320 -5.43 -15.28 -18.35
C LYS A 320 -4.42 -16.14 -17.59
N ILE A 321 -3.47 -16.76 -18.30
CA ILE A 321 -2.40 -17.56 -17.67
C ILE A 321 -1.53 -16.69 -16.77
N ALA A 322 -1.08 -15.52 -17.24
CA ALA A 322 -0.26 -14.61 -16.45
C ALA A 322 -0.98 -14.14 -15.17
N ASN A 323 -2.25 -13.75 -15.28
CA ASN A 323 -3.08 -13.42 -14.12
C ASN A 323 -3.26 -14.61 -13.18
N GLY A 324 -3.43 -15.82 -13.71
CA GLY A 324 -3.60 -17.04 -12.92
C GLY A 324 -2.34 -17.36 -12.11
N LEU A 325 -1.17 -17.30 -12.76
CA LEU A 325 0.13 -17.49 -12.11
C LEU A 325 0.40 -16.43 -11.04
N LEU A 326 0.11 -15.16 -11.33
CA LEU A 326 0.30 -14.08 -10.36
C LEU A 326 -0.67 -14.23 -9.17
N THR A 327 -1.93 -14.58 -9.43
CA THR A 327 -2.92 -14.86 -8.38
C THR A 327 -2.48 -16.02 -7.51
N ALA A 328 -2.03 -17.13 -8.12
CA ALA A 328 -1.51 -18.28 -7.40
C ALA A 328 -0.29 -17.91 -6.54
N PHE A 329 0.64 -17.12 -7.07
CA PHE A 329 1.79 -16.61 -6.32
C PHE A 329 1.36 -15.78 -5.10
N LEU A 330 0.37 -14.90 -5.24
CA LEU A 330 -0.13 -14.08 -4.12
C LEU A 330 -0.88 -14.92 -3.08
N VAL A 331 -1.71 -15.87 -3.50
CA VAL A 331 -2.42 -16.79 -2.59
C VAL A 331 -1.44 -17.68 -1.82
N LEU A 332 -0.44 -18.24 -2.51
CA LEU A 332 0.64 -18.98 -1.87
C LEU A 332 1.43 -18.08 -0.93
N SER A 333 1.72 -16.85 -1.31
CA SER A 333 2.43 -15.90 -0.45
C SER A 333 1.71 -15.61 0.85
N MET A 334 0.38 -15.60 0.83
CA MET A 334 -0.44 -15.34 2.03
C MET A 334 -0.65 -16.58 2.90
N SER A 335 -0.20 -17.77 2.51
CA SER A 335 -0.45 -19.01 3.26
C SER A 335 0.80 -19.84 3.52
N PHE A 336 1.83 -19.71 2.69
CA PHE A 336 3.08 -20.46 2.77
C PHE A 336 4.18 -19.60 3.39
N GLN A 337 4.63 -19.99 4.59
CA GLN A 337 5.48 -19.17 5.45
C GLN A 337 6.77 -18.65 4.78
N PRO A 338 7.52 -19.44 3.98
CA PRO A 338 8.74 -18.94 3.35
C PRO A 338 8.49 -17.72 2.45
N LEU A 339 7.35 -17.69 1.75
CA LEU A 339 6.98 -16.54 0.94
C LEU A 339 6.57 -15.36 1.82
N ASP A 340 5.73 -15.57 2.84
CA ASP A 340 5.31 -14.51 3.76
C ASP A 340 6.52 -13.80 4.39
N VAL A 341 7.50 -14.57 4.86
CA VAL A 341 8.73 -14.05 5.47
C VAL A 341 9.55 -13.20 4.47
N ILE A 342 9.57 -13.56 3.18
CA ILE A 342 10.21 -12.74 2.13
C ILE A 342 9.51 -11.38 1.98
N TRP A 343 8.17 -11.38 1.96
CA TRP A 343 7.39 -10.12 1.92
C TRP A 343 7.66 -9.22 3.12
N HIS A 344 8.04 -9.81 4.26
CA HIS A 344 8.33 -9.10 5.50
C HIS A 344 9.83 -8.79 5.70
N GLY A 345 10.66 -8.97 4.68
CA GLY A 345 12.09 -8.64 4.73
C GLY A 345 12.89 -9.63 5.58
N MET A 346 12.56 -10.93 5.44
CA MET A 346 13.22 -12.06 6.10
C MET A 346 13.01 -12.09 7.63
N ALA A 347 11.93 -11.47 8.12
CA ALA A 347 11.54 -11.53 9.53
C ALA A 347 10.04 -11.78 9.62
N ALA A 348 9.60 -12.64 10.55
CA ALA A 348 8.18 -12.93 10.69
C ALA A 348 7.42 -11.67 11.16
N PRO A 349 6.24 -11.37 10.59
CA PRO A 349 5.41 -10.28 11.09
C PRO A 349 5.01 -10.50 12.54
N VAL A 350 5.11 -9.42 13.32
CA VAL A 350 4.48 -9.33 14.64
C VAL A 350 3.22 -8.49 14.47
N TRP A 351 2.05 -9.09 14.71
CA TRP A 351 0.72 -8.52 14.45
C TRP A 351 0.47 -8.10 13.00
N TYR A 352 -0.80 -7.98 12.61
CA TYR A 352 -1.21 -7.63 11.24
C TYR A 352 -0.49 -8.49 10.19
N PRO A 353 -0.65 -9.83 10.19
CA PRO A 353 0.02 -10.68 9.21
C PRO A 353 -0.44 -10.35 7.78
N TYR A 354 0.40 -10.68 6.80
CA TYR A 354 0.11 -10.48 5.37
C TYR A 354 -0.21 -9.02 5.02
N ARG A 355 0.59 -8.06 5.52
CA ARG A 355 0.40 -6.62 5.25
C ARG A 355 0.43 -6.27 3.76
N PHE A 356 0.98 -7.13 2.91
CA PHE A 356 0.98 -6.97 1.46
C PHE A 356 -0.35 -7.36 0.78
N SER A 357 -1.32 -7.93 1.49
CA SER A 357 -2.58 -8.44 0.91
C SER A 357 -3.43 -7.41 0.14
N PHE A 358 -3.18 -6.11 0.32
CA PHE A 358 -3.76 -5.06 -0.54
C PHE A 358 -3.33 -5.18 -2.01
N VAL A 359 -2.16 -5.77 -2.33
CA VAL A 359 -1.72 -5.94 -3.73
C VAL A 359 -2.56 -7.01 -4.44
N PHE A 360 -3.05 -8.01 -3.71
CA PHE A 360 -4.04 -8.97 -4.22
C PHE A 360 -5.37 -8.26 -4.49
N SER A 361 -5.81 -7.43 -3.54
CA SER A 361 -7.02 -6.63 -3.69
C SER A 361 -6.93 -5.71 -4.92
N PHE A 362 -5.79 -5.05 -5.12
CA PHE A 362 -5.49 -4.24 -6.29
C PHE A 362 -5.50 -5.04 -7.59
N LEU A 363 -4.88 -6.23 -7.63
CA LEU A 363 -4.86 -7.08 -8.82
C LEU A 363 -6.28 -7.51 -9.26
N SER A 364 -7.18 -7.69 -8.29
CA SER A 364 -8.55 -8.14 -8.57
C SER A 364 -9.46 -7.07 -9.16
N LEU A 365 -9.10 -5.79 -9.01
CA LEU A 365 -9.79 -4.61 -9.52
C LEU A 365 -9.26 -4.21 -10.90
#